data_AF-A0A966MH55-F1
#
_entry.id   AF-A0A966MH55-F1
#
_cell.length_a   1.000
_cell.length_b   1.000
_cell.length_c   1.000
_cell.angle_alpha   90.00
_cell.angle_beta   90.00
_cell.angle_gamma   90.00
#
_symmetry.space_group_name_H-M   'P 1'
#
loop_
_entity.id
_entity.type
_entity.pdbx_description
1 polymer ?
#
loop_
_entity_poly.entity_id
_entity_poly.type
_entity_poly.pdbx_seq_one_letter_code
_entity_poly.pdbx_strand_id
1 'polypeptide(L)'
;CGGVNGCYEMCSGAAPELEQSSSFVGRWMDILRPGYERIKDNGTREEQIVALEREGVVVSLDNLMSFPFVREAVEGETLSIHGLWNNIGEGSLFYYDPETKNWGPVE
;
A
#
# COMPACT_ATOMS: atom_id res chain seq x y z
N CYS A 1 8.09 -0.41 7.28
CA CYS A 1 8.03 0.88 6.56
C CYS A 1 7.51 1.99 7.50
N GLY A 2 8.26 3.09 7.65
CA GLY A 2 7.89 4.17 8.60
C GLY A 2 6.56 4.87 8.26
N GLY A 3 6.30 5.13 6.98
CA GLY A 3 5.05 5.75 6.53
C GLY A 3 3.82 4.86 6.77
N VAL A 4 3.96 3.56 6.53
CA VAL A 4 2.90 2.57 6.79
C VAL A 4 2.61 2.46 8.28
N ASN A 5 3.65 2.38 9.13
CA ASN A 5 3.45 2.40 10.58
C ASN A 5 2.77 3.69 11.03
N GLY A 6 3.17 4.85 10.51
CA GLY A 6 2.50 6.12 10.82
C GLY A 6 1.02 6.13 10.42
N CYS A 7 0.68 5.60 9.24
CA CYS A 7 -0.71 5.46 8.80
C CYS A 7 -1.50 4.52 9.72
N TYR A 8 -0.89 3.40 10.13
CA TYR A 8 -1.52 2.45 11.06
C TYR A 8 -1.80 3.09 12.42
N GLU A 9 -0.82 3.77 13.02
CA GLU A 9 -0.98 4.44 14.32
C GLU A 9 -2.03 5.56 14.23
N MET A 10 -2.05 6.32 13.13
CA MET A 10 -3.07 7.33 12.86
C MET A 10 -4.48 6.69 12.82
N CYS A 11 -4.67 5.67 11.99
CA CYS A 11 -6.00 5.07 11.75
C CYS A 11 -6.50 4.22 12.94
N SER A 12 -5.60 3.64 13.73
CA SER A 12 -5.94 2.92 14.98
C SER A 12 -6.17 3.86 16.17
N GLY A 13 -5.98 5.17 16.00
CA GLY A 13 -6.17 6.18 17.04
C GLY A 13 -5.02 6.32 18.03
N ALA A 14 -3.88 5.66 17.79
CA ALA A 14 -2.70 5.72 18.63
C ALA A 14 -1.82 6.97 18.37
N ALA A 15 -2.00 7.64 17.23
CA ALA A 15 -1.35 8.91 16.88
C ALA A 15 -2.38 9.98 16.43
N PRO A 16 -3.26 10.46 17.34
CA PRO A 16 -4.36 11.39 17.00
C PRO A 16 -3.87 12.75 16.47
N GLU A 17 -2.64 13.15 16.76
CA GLU A 17 -2.01 14.34 16.20
C GLU A 17 -1.86 14.28 14.67
N LEU A 18 -1.80 13.07 14.09
CA LEU A 18 -1.75 12.89 12.65
C LEU A 18 -3.12 13.12 11.98
N GLU A 19 -4.23 12.94 12.70
CA GLU A 19 -5.58 13.22 12.18
C GLU A 19 -5.92 14.73 12.14
N GLN A 20 -5.09 15.59 12.72
CA GLN A 20 -5.31 17.04 12.68
C GLN A 20 -5.25 17.55 11.24
N SER A 21 -6.18 18.42 10.85
CA SER A 21 -6.21 19.00 9.48
C SER A 21 -4.95 19.81 9.13
N SER A 22 -4.20 20.27 10.14
CA SER A 22 -2.91 20.94 10.02
C SER A 22 -1.73 19.99 9.78
N SER A 23 -1.92 18.68 9.97
CA SER A 23 -0.88 17.67 9.78
C SER A 23 -0.66 17.37 8.31
N PHE A 24 0.41 17.91 7.73
CA PHE A 24 0.80 17.59 6.37
C PHE A 24 1.11 16.10 6.17
N VAL A 25 1.72 15.46 7.17
CA VAL A 25 2.06 14.03 7.13
C VAL A 25 0.80 13.16 7.20
N GLY A 26 -0.17 13.52 8.05
CA GLY A 26 -1.44 12.80 8.11
C GLY A 26 -2.24 12.88 6.81
N ARG A 27 -2.33 14.09 6.23
CA ARG A 27 -2.95 14.31 4.91
C ARG A 27 -2.27 13.53 3.79
N TRP A 28 -0.95 13.34 3.86
CA TRP A 28 -0.24 12.47 2.95
C TRP A 28 -0.59 10.99 3.16
N MET A 29 -0.67 10.55 4.42
CA MET A 29 -1.01 9.17 4.78
C MET A 29 -2.45 8.78 4.45
N ASP A 30 -3.38 9.73 4.32
CA ASP A 30 -4.78 9.48 3.92
C ASP A 30 -4.90 8.65 2.63
N ILE A 31 -3.92 8.75 1.72
CA ILE A 31 -3.87 7.94 0.49
C ILE A 31 -3.95 6.44 0.81
N LEU A 32 -3.35 6.00 1.93
CA LEU A 32 -3.27 4.61 2.34
C LEU A 32 -4.46 4.14 3.19
N ARG A 33 -5.34 5.05 3.63
CA ARG A 33 -6.50 4.74 4.47
C ARG A 33 -7.40 3.63 3.91
N PRO A 34 -7.70 3.56 2.60
CA PRO A 34 -8.45 2.44 2.03
C PRO A 34 -7.78 1.08 2.25
N GLY A 35 -6.44 1.05 2.26
CA GLY A 35 -5.68 -0.15 2.58
C GLY A 35 -5.85 -0.57 4.04
N TYR A 36 -5.81 0.38 4.97
CA TYR A 36 -6.07 0.13 6.39
C TYR A 36 -7.45 -0.48 6.61
N GLU A 37 -8.49 0.10 5.99
CA GLU A 37 -9.86 -0.39 6.12
C GLU A 37 -10.03 -1.85 5.66
N ARG A 38 -9.21 -2.32 4.71
CA ARG A 38 -9.22 -3.72 4.25
C ARG A 38 -8.52 -4.69 5.20
N ILE A 39 -7.62 -4.21 6.05
CA ILE A 39 -6.75 -5.07 6.89
C ILE A 39 -7.02 -4.96 8.39
N LYS A 40 -7.79 -3.96 8.84
CA LYS A 40 -7.97 -3.63 10.28
C LYS A 40 -8.54 -4.74 11.15
N ASP A 41 -9.21 -5.72 10.54
CA ASP A 41 -9.82 -6.87 11.21
C ASP A 41 -8.98 -8.16 11.08
N ASN A 42 -7.81 -8.09 10.42
CA ASN A 42 -6.93 -9.25 10.23
C ASN A 42 -6.06 -9.47 11.46
N GLY A 43 -6.00 -10.68 12.02
CA GLY A 43 -4.85 -11.15 12.79
C GLY A 43 -4.28 -10.23 13.89
N THR A 44 -2.97 -10.32 14.11
CA THR A 44 -2.21 -9.49 15.06
C THR A 44 -1.79 -8.15 14.44
N ARG A 45 -1.35 -7.20 15.27
CA ARG A 45 -0.80 -5.91 14.81
C ARG A 45 0.34 -6.10 13.80
N GLU A 46 1.23 -7.06 14.03
CA GLU A 46 2.35 -7.35 13.14
C GLU A 46 1.87 -7.85 11.77
N GLU A 47 0.89 -8.74 11.76
CA GLU A 47 0.25 -9.25 10.53
C GLU A 47 -0.46 -8.11 9.79
N GLN A 48 -1.15 -7.23 10.50
CA GLN A 48 -1.80 -6.04 9.94
C GLN A 48 -0.82 -5.06 9.32
N ILE A 49 0.33 -4.82 9.96
CA ILE A 49 1.37 -3.93 9.41
C ILE A 49 1.91 -4.51 8.11
N VAL A 50 2.26 -5.80 8.06
CA VAL A 50 2.74 -6.45 6.83
C VAL A 50 1.67 -6.41 5.73
N ALA A 51 0.41 -6.68 6.09
CA ALA A 51 -0.70 -6.58 5.14
C ALA A 51 -0.88 -5.14 4.63
N LEU A 52 -0.76 -4.13 5.50
CA LEU A 52 -0.89 -2.73 5.12
C LEU A 52 0.26 -2.26 4.22
N GLU A 53 1.47 -2.78 4.41
CA GLU A 53 2.59 -2.51 3.49
C GLU A 53 2.30 -3.01 2.08
N ARG A 54 1.74 -4.23 1.97
CA ARG A 54 1.30 -4.81 0.70
C ARG A 54 0.13 -4.02 0.09
N GLU A 55 -0.85 -3.65 0.90
CA GLU A 55 -1.96 -2.80 0.46
C GLU A 55 -1.48 -1.44 -0.04
N GLY A 56 -0.41 -0.88 0.50
CA GLY A 56 0.18 0.36 -0.01
C GLY A 56 0.66 0.24 -1.46
N VAL A 57 1.15 -0.94 -1.85
CA VAL A 57 1.49 -1.21 -3.26
C VAL A 57 0.22 -1.30 -4.10
N VAL A 58 -0.79 -2.07 -3.66
CA VAL A 58 -2.06 -2.24 -4.39
C VAL A 58 -2.79 -0.91 -4.58
N VAL A 59 -2.92 -0.10 -3.53
CA VAL A 59 -3.50 1.26 -3.61
C VAL A 59 -2.74 2.12 -4.60
N SER A 60 -1.41 2.02 -4.65
CA SER A 60 -0.60 2.78 -5.60
C SER A 60 -0.83 2.33 -7.05
N LEU A 61 -0.97 1.02 -7.29
CA LEU A 61 -1.32 0.47 -8.60
C LEU A 61 -2.70 0.95 -9.06
N ASP A 62 -3.71 0.89 -8.17
CA ASP A 62 -5.06 1.38 -8.45
C ASP A 62 -5.05 2.87 -8.80
N ASN A 63 -4.30 3.67 -8.03
CA ASN A 63 -4.14 5.10 -8.26
C ASN A 63 -3.45 5.37 -9.61
N LEU A 64 -2.41 4.62 -9.97
CA LEU A 64 -1.75 4.75 -11.27
C LEU A 64 -2.71 4.47 -12.43
N MET A 65 -3.52 3.41 -12.33
CA MET A 65 -4.53 3.07 -13.35
C MET A 65 -5.69 4.06 -13.44
N SER A 66 -5.83 4.97 -12.47
CA SER A 66 -6.83 6.06 -12.51
C SER A 66 -6.43 7.20 -13.46
N PHE A 67 -5.14 7.33 -13.79
CA PHE A 67 -4.67 8.34 -14.75
C PHE A 67 -4.93 7.87 -16.19
N PRO A 68 -5.66 8.64 -17.02
CA PRO A 68 -6.01 8.21 -18.38
C PRO A 68 -4.79 7.84 -19.24
N PHE A 69 -3.74 8.66 -19.21
CA PHE A 69 -2.53 8.41 -20.00
C PHE A 69 -1.75 7.15 -19.56
N VAL A 70 -1.83 6.78 -18.28
CA VAL A 70 -1.21 5.55 -17.77
C VAL A 70 -2.01 4.35 -18.26
N ARG A 71 -3.34 4.40 -18.09
CA ARG A 71 -4.26 3.35 -18.52
C ARG A 71 -4.14 3.10 -20.02
N GLU A 72 -4.19 4.15 -20.84
CA GLU A 72 -4.06 4.07 -22.28
C GLU A 72 -2.72 3.44 -22.70
N ALA A 73 -1.62 3.75 -22.01
CA ALA A 73 -0.31 3.16 -22.31
C ALA A 73 -0.23 1.67 -21.94
N VAL A 74 -0.87 1.27 -20.83
CA VAL A 74 -0.96 -0.14 -20.39
C VAL A 74 -1.85 -0.95 -21.33
N GLU A 75 -3.05 -0.46 -21.63
CA GLU A 75 -4.00 -1.11 -22.55
C GLU A 75 -3.46 -1.16 -23.99
N GLY A 76 -2.65 -0.17 -24.37
CA GLY A 76 -1.94 -0.13 -25.65
C GLY A 76 -0.64 -0.94 -25.69
N GLU A 77 -0.32 -1.70 -24.64
CA GLU A 77 0.88 -2.56 -24.53
C GLU A 77 2.21 -1.81 -24.71
N THR A 78 2.22 -0.50 -24.45
CA THR A 78 3.44 0.33 -24.51
C THR A 78 4.05 0.61 -23.13
N LEU A 79 3.33 0.26 -22.07
CA LEU A 79 3.76 0.34 -20.68
C LEU A 79 3.33 -0.92 -19.92
N SER A 80 4.18 -1.41 -19.02
CA SER A 80 3.82 -2.43 -18.03
C SER A 80 4.10 -1.89 -16.64
N ILE A 81 3.24 -2.22 -15.68
CA ILE A 81 3.34 -1.77 -14.30
C ILE A 81 3.39 -3.01 -13.41
N HIS A 82 4.36 -3.03 -12.49
CA HIS A 82 4.55 -4.12 -11.54
C HIS A 82 4.53 -3.57 -10.10
N GLY A 83 3.84 -4.28 -9.21
CA GLY A 83 3.88 -4.01 -7.78
C GLY A 83 4.90 -4.90 -7.10
N LEU A 84 5.81 -4.32 -6.33
CA LEU A 84 6.84 -5.05 -5.59
C LEU A 84 6.80 -4.70 -4.11
N TRP A 85 7.00 -5.69 -3.25
CA TRP A 85 7.18 -5.52 -1.81
C TRP A 85 8.51 -6.15 -1.40
N ASN A 86 9.39 -5.34 -0.81
CA ASN A 86 10.73 -5.74 -0.41
C ASN A 86 10.76 -5.95 1.11
N ASN A 87 11.00 -7.18 1.54
CA ASN A 87 11.30 -7.48 2.92
C ASN A 87 12.79 -7.25 3.19
N ILE A 88 13.11 -6.05 3.69
CA ILE A 88 14.49 -5.64 3.98
C ILE A 88 15.14 -6.55 5.04
N GLY A 89 14.37 -7.06 6.00
CA GLY A 89 14.89 -7.88 7.10
C GLY A 89 15.34 -9.27 6.64
N GLU A 90 14.59 -9.88 5.73
CA GLU A 90 14.90 -11.19 5.15
C GLU A 90 15.71 -11.11 3.85
N GLY A 91 15.80 -9.93 3.24
CA GLY A 91 16.41 -9.74 1.93
C GLY A 91 15.61 -10.35 0.77
N SER A 92 14.30 -10.55 0.95
CA SER A 92 13.41 -11.16 -0.03
C SER A 92 12.56 -10.12 -0.76
N LEU A 93 12.26 -10.40 -2.03
CA LEU A 93 11.44 -9.55 -2.89
C LEU A 93 10.21 -10.32 -3.35
N PHE A 94 9.04 -9.69 -3.28
CA PHE A 94 7.78 -10.27 -3.71
C PHE A 94 7.12 -9.39 -4.77
N TYR A 95 6.48 -10.02 -5.74
CA TYR A 95 5.64 -9.35 -6.73
C TYR A 95 4.15 -9.56 -6.43
N TYR A 96 3.34 -8.59 -6.79
CA TYR A 96 1.89 -8.68 -6.77
C TYR A 96 1.36 -9.19 -8.11
N ASP A 97 0.55 -10.24 -8.08
CA ASP A 97 -0.20 -10.73 -9.23
C ASP A 97 -1.64 -10.18 -9.19
N PRO A 98 -2.03 -9.29 -10.13
CA PRO A 98 -3.36 -8.71 -10.17
C PRO A 98 -4.46 -9.71 -10.56
N GLU A 99 -4.15 -10.81 -11.26
CA GLU A 99 -5.15 -11.81 -11.67
C GLU A 99 -5.59 -12.66 -10.47
N THR A 100 -4.62 -13.12 -9.69
CA THR A 100 -4.88 -13.96 -8.51
C THR A 100 -5.03 -13.18 -7.22
N LYS A 101 -4.67 -11.88 -7.22
CA LYS A 101 -4.59 -11.00 -6.05
C LYS A 101 -3.65 -11.53 -4.95
N ASN A 102 -2.62 -12.27 -5.34
CA ASN A 102 -1.66 -12.88 -4.43
C ASN A 102 -0.25 -12.30 -4.59
N TRP A 103 0.60 -12.61 -3.61
CA TRP A 103 2.01 -12.23 -3.60
C TRP A 103 2.88 -13.46 -3.84
N GLY A 104 3.75 -13.39 -4.83
CA GLY A 104 4.74 -14.44 -5.15
C GLY A 104 6.17 -13.94 -4.95
N PRO A 105 7.15 -14.82 -4.64
CA PRO A 105 8.55 -14.42 -4.59
C PRO A 105 9.09 -14.08 -5.98
N VAL A 106 9.98 -13.10 -6.06
CA VAL A 106 10.79 -12.84 -7.25
C VAL A 106 12.04 -13.72 -7.15
N GLU A 107 12.23 -14.60 -8.13
CA GLU A 107 13.42 -15.45 -8.28
C GLU A 107 14.59 -14.73 -8.93
#